data_AF-A0AAJ5EE44-F1
#
_entry.id   AF-A0AAJ5EE44-F1
#
_cell.length_a   1.000
_cell.length_b   1.000
_cell.length_c   1.000
_cell.angle_alpha   90.00
_cell.angle_beta   90.00
_cell.angle_gamma   90.00
#
_symmetry.space_group_name_H-M   'P 1'
#
loop_
_entity.id
_entity.type
_entity.pdbx_description
1 polymer ?
#
loop_
_entity_poly.entity_id
_entity_poly.type
_entity_poly.pdbx_seq_one_letter_code
_entity_poly.pdbx_strand_id
1 'polypeptide(L)'
;MSKKSSKKAYKKSKWYTWGAIIVLILSLLGVKVPGVVTDFFEINNGTAKQTDVGHQTSTVPKESGKSTFTNKELELSNKGWITYQALDKLGRPTGADALLTKSMIGTGSKANKEIKPPGFISGLSPYGHSRGHLIGNQFGGSGNEKKNLVTIYQNPVNSPYMTSYEGKVRDVLNRGGVVRYRVVPLYDGDKLMPAAIEMQGKSLKGKALDFKVIIPNVVEQEATNE
;
A
#
# COMPACT_ATOMS: atom_id res chain seq x y z
N MET A 1 46.32 -40.72 8.32
CA MET A 1 44.84 -40.64 8.44
C MET A 1 44.36 -39.30 7.89
N SER A 2 43.81 -39.29 6.67
CA SER A 2 43.32 -38.09 5.98
C SER A 2 41.82 -37.90 6.26
N LYS A 3 41.42 -36.74 6.79
CA LYS A 3 40.01 -36.39 7.03
C LYS A 3 39.49 -35.50 5.89
N LYS A 4 38.65 -36.07 5.03
CA LYS A 4 37.84 -35.35 4.03
C LYS A 4 36.79 -34.48 4.73
N SER A 5 36.77 -33.17 4.44
CA SER A 5 35.67 -32.26 4.80
C SER A 5 34.72 -32.11 3.61
N SER A 6 33.46 -32.49 3.80
CA SER A 6 32.38 -32.47 2.79
C SER A 6 31.73 -31.08 2.74
N LYS A 7 31.74 -30.44 1.56
CA LYS A 7 30.98 -29.22 1.28
C LYS A 7 29.55 -29.60 0.88
N LYS A 8 28.56 -29.27 1.70
CA LYS A 8 27.13 -29.39 1.32
C LYS A 8 26.75 -28.24 0.39
N ALA A 9 26.26 -28.58 -0.81
CA ALA A 9 25.71 -27.64 -1.77
C ALA A 9 24.29 -27.20 -1.35
N TYR A 10 24.04 -25.89 -1.38
CA TYR A 10 22.73 -25.30 -1.10
C TYR A 10 21.84 -25.33 -2.35
N LYS A 11 20.67 -25.99 -2.26
CA LYS A 11 19.71 -26.15 -3.37
C LYS A 11 18.65 -25.05 -3.32
N LYS A 12 18.61 -24.20 -4.35
CA LYS A 12 17.66 -23.08 -4.52
C LYS A 12 16.26 -23.61 -4.87
N SER A 13 15.26 -23.45 -4.00
CA SER A 13 13.87 -23.77 -4.33
C SER A 13 13.17 -22.58 -5.01
N LYS A 14 12.40 -22.86 -6.08
CA LYS A 14 11.56 -21.88 -6.80
C LYS A 14 10.13 -22.01 -6.27
N TRP A 15 9.61 -20.96 -5.64
CA TRP A 15 8.26 -20.92 -5.03
C TRP A 15 7.26 -20.07 -5.82
N TYR A 16 7.60 -19.69 -7.05
CA TYR A 16 6.73 -18.91 -7.94
C TYR A 16 6.23 -19.75 -9.11
N THR A 17 5.30 -20.66 -8.88
CA THR A 17 4.51 -21.29 -9.97
C THR A 17 3.05 -21.59 -9.61
N TRP A 18 2.61 -21.47 -8.35
CA TRP A 18 1.24 -21.88 -7.99
C TRP A 18 0.14 -20.83 -8.23
N GLY A 19 0.48 -19.53 -8.25
CA GLY A 19 -0.53 -18.47 -8.47
C GLY A 19 -1.08 -18.40 -9.90
N ALA A 20 -0.27 -18.75 -10.91
CA ALA A 20 -0.67 -18.64 -12.32
C ALA A 20 -1.44 -19.88 -12.84
N ILE A 21 -1.27 -21.04 -12.20
CA ILE A 21 -1.89 -22.30 -12.64
C ILE A 21 -3.35 -22.40 -12.19
N ILE A 22 -3.72 -21.80 -11.04
CA ILE A 22 -5.09 -21.80 -10.53
C ILE A 22 -6.06 -21.05 -11.46
N VAL A 23 -5.59 -20.00 -12.14
CA VAL A 23 -6.42 -19.20 -13.07
C VAL A 23 -6.69 -19.95 -14.38
N LEU A 24 -5.76 -20.79 -14.83
CA LEU A 24 -5.88 -21.56 -16.08
C LEU A 24 -6.73 -22.83 -15.93
N ILE A 25 -6.87 -23.38 -14.72
CA ILE A 25 -7.70 -24.56 -14.45
C ILE A 25 -9.19 -24.19 -14.33
N LEU A 26 -9.52 -23.00 -13.83
CA LEU A 26 -10.92 -22.55 -13.68
C LEU A 26 -11.65 -22.31 -15.01
N SER A 27 -10.93 -22.01 -16.10
CA SER A 27 -11.52 -21.85 -17.44
C SER A 27 -11.92 -23.16 -18.12
N LEU A 28 -11.37 -24.30 -17.69
CA LEU A 28 -11.70 -25.62 -18.25
C LEU A 28 -12.90 -26.29 -17.57
N LEU A 29 -13.42 -25.72 -16.48
CA LEU A 29 -14.53 -26.28 -15.69
C LEU A 29 -15.87 -25.53 -15.87
N GLY A 30 -15.99 -24.64 -16.86
CA GLY A 30 -17.26 -23.98 -17.17
C GLY A 30 -17.76 -23.01 -16.09
N VAL A 31 -16.91 -22.61 -15.13
CA VAL A 31 -17.25 -21.59 -14.14
C VAL A 31 -17.21 -20.23 -14.83
N LYS A 32 -18.39 -19.59 -14.96
CA LYS A 32 -18.49 -18.22 -15.47
C LYS A 32 -17.78 -17.27 -14.49
N VAL A 33 -16.68 -16.70 -14.96
CA VAL A 33 -16.00 -15.60 -14.27
C VAL A 33 -16.90 -14.35 -14.39
N PRO A 34 -17.22 -13.65 -13.29
CA PRO A 34 -17.99 -12.40 -13.37
C PRO A 34 -17.25 -11.38 -14.25
N GLY A 35 -17.99 -10.73 -15.14
CA GLY A 35 -17.47 -9.93 -16.26
C GLY A 35 -16.74 -8.65 -15.84
N VAL A 36 -15.49 -8.77 -15.40
CA VAL A 36 -14.59 -7.65 -15.04
C VAL A 36 -13.40 -7.58 -16.02
N VAL A 37 -13.54 -8.06 -17.26
CA VAL A 37 -12.40 -8.11 -18.21
C VAL A 37 -12.70 -7.51 -19.58
N THR A 38 -13.92 -7.04 -19.86
CA THR A 38 -14.23 -6.40 -21.16
C THR A 38 -14.08 -4.89 -21.17
N ASP A 39 -14.10 -4.22 -20.01
CA ASP A 39 -14.06 -2.74 -19.97
C ASP A 39 -12.61 -2.17 -19.95
N PHE A 40 -11.61 -3.05 -19.99
CA PHE A 40 -10.19 -2.66 -19.92
C PHE A 40 -9.59 -2.20 -21.26
N PHE A 41 -10.32 -2.27 -22.38
CA PHE A 41 -9.76 -1.97 -23.71
C PHE A 41 -10.51 -0.96 -24.60
N GLU A 42 -11.63 -0.39 -24.16
CA GLU A 42 -12.31 0.68 -24.90
C GLU A 42 -12.33 1.99 -24.12
N ILE A 43 -11.28 2.79 -24.28
CA ILE A 43 -11.35 4.23 -24.00
C ILE A 43 -10.89 4.96 -25.26
N ASN A 44 -11.84 5.33 -26.11
CA ASN A 44 -11.69 6.55 -26.88
C ASN A 44 -13.04 7.22 -27.13
N ASN A 45 -13.03 8.54 -26.92
CA ASN A 45 -14.06 9.53 -27.20
C ASN A 45 -15.20 9.71 -26.17
N GLY A 46 -15.10 10.81 -25.41
CA GLY A 46 -16.28 11.67 -25.24
C GLY A 46 -16.57 12.17 -23.83
N THR A 47 -16.21 13.43 -23.61
CA THR A 47 -16.94 14.44 -22.82
C THR A 47 -17.01 14.29 -21.31
N ALA A 48 -16.29 15.18 -20.63
CA ALA A 48 -16.43 15.44 -19.20
C ALA A 48 -17.84 15.95 -18.87
N LYS A 49 -18.46 15.36 -17.84
CA LYS A 49 -19.52 15.99 -17.05
C LYS A 49 -19.22 15.82 -15.57
N GLN A 50 -19.26 16.96 -14.89
CA GLN A 50 -19.20 17.15 -13.45
C GLN A 50 -20.44 16.54 -12.80
N THR A 51 -20.28 15.72 -11.77
CA THR A 51 -21.38 15.26 -10.91
C THR A 51 -21.02 15.34 -9.43
N ASP A 52 -21.90 16.05 -8.74
CA ASP A 52 -22.32 16.05 -7.33
C ASP A 52 -21.61 15.15 -6.30
N VAL A 53 -21.35 15.74 -5.12
CA VAL A 53 -20.80 15.08 -3.93
C VAL A 53 -21.91 14.27 -3.24
N GLY A 54 -22.27 13.13 -3.83
CA GLY A 54 -23.01 12.07 -3.15
C GLY A 54 -22.06 11.26 -2.26
N HIS A 55 -22.55 10.80 -1.11
CA HIS A 55 -21.86 9.89 -0.18
C HIS A 55 -21.34 8.64 -0.95
N GLN A 56 -20.05 8.62 -1.29
CA GLN A 56 -19.44 7.53 -2.06
C GLN A 56 -19.08 6.38 -1.10
N THR A 57 -19.92 5.35 -1.06
CA THR A 57 -19.76 4.10 -0.30
C THR A 57 -18.81 3.11 -0.99
N SER A 58 -17.77 3.58 -1.67
CA SER A 58 -16.81 2.67 -2.32
C SER A 58 -15.96 1.98 -1.25
N THR A 59 -15.90 0.65 -1.28
CA THR A 59 -15.08 -0.17 -0.38
C THR A 59 -13.72 -0.52 -0.97
N VAL A 60 -13.47 -0.12 -2.23
CA VAL A 60 -12.29 -0.50 -3.03
C VAL A 60 -11.39 0.70 -3.35
N PRO A 61 -10.10 0.49 -3.67
CA PRO A 61 -9.19 1.56 -4.07
C PRO A 61 -9.69 2.33 -5.30
N LYS A 62 -9.63 3.66 -5.24
CA LYS A 62 -9.98 4.57 -6.32
C LYS A 62 -8.73 5.30 -6.83
N GLU A 63 -8.27 4.92 -8.01
CA GLU A 63 -7.25 5.68 -8.73
C GLU A 63 -7.80 7.05 -9.15
N SER A 64 -7.00 8.09 -8.98
CA SER A 64 -7.33 9.47 -9.33
C SER A 64 -6.36 10.07 -10.34
N GLY A 65 -5.57 9.21 -11.01
CA GLY A 65 -4.63 9.59 -12.06
C GLY A 65 -3.19 9.74 -11.55
N LYS A 66 -2.50 10.76 -12.06
CA LYS A 66 -1.09 11.03 -11.74
C LYS A 66 -0.95 11.68 -10.36
N SER A 67 0.24 11.55 -9.79
CA SER A 67 0.62 12.28 -8.57
C SER A 67 0.59 13.80 -8.77
N THR A 68 0.45 14.51 -7.66
CA THR A 68 0.25 15.97 -7.59
C THR A 68 1.46 16.70 -6.98
N PHE A 69 2.63 16.07 -6.99
CA PHE A 69 3.87 16.68 -6.50
C PHE A 69 4.24 17.92 -7.31
N THR A 70 4.64 18.98 -6.62
CA THR A 70 5.23 20.17 -7.25
C THR A 70 6.63 19.85 -7.80
N ASN A 71 7.12 20.63 -8.76
CA ASN A 71 8.47 20.44 -9.32
C ASN A 71 9.56 20.45 -8.24
N LYS A 72 9.40 21.30 -7.21
CA LYS A 72 10.33 21.38 -6.07
C LYS A 72 10.41 20.06 -5.28
N GLU A 73 9.29 19.34 -5.16
CA GLU A 73 9.25 18.07 -4.46
C GLU A 73 9.79 16.89 -5.29
N LEU A 74 10.02 17.12 -6.59
CA LEU A 74 10.58 16.14 -7.52
C LEU A 74 12.10 16.29 -7.67
N GLU A 75 12.73 17.18 -6.89
CA GLU A 75 14.17 17.31 -6.85
C GLU A 75 14.84 16.01 -6.38
N LEU A 76 15.83 15.56 -7.16
CA LEU A 76 16.61 14.38 -6.82
C LEU A 76 17.55 14.69 -5.66
N SER A 77 17.69 13.73 -4.75
CA SER A 77 18.73 13.73 -3.72
C SER A 77 19.66 12.52 -3.91
N ASN A 78 20.90 12.67 -3.47
CA ASN A 78 21.90 11.60 -3.46
C ASN A 78 21.59 10.51 -2.43
N LYS A 79 20.73 10.80 -1.45
CA LYS A 79 20.31 9.85 -0.41
C LYS A 79 18.79 9.82 -0.30
N GLY A 80 18.26 8.64 -0.05
CA GLY A 80 16.85 8.48 0.29
C GLY A 80 16.57 9.03 1.69
N TRP A 81 15.32 9.42 1.92
CA TRP A 81 14.87 10.00 3.19
C TRP A 81 13.42 9.67 3.46
N ILE A 82 13.04 9.73 4.74
CA ILE A 82 11.66 9.65 5.22
C ILE A 82 11.46 10.82 6.18
N THR A 83 10.32 11.49 6.07
CA THR A 83 9.88 12.54 7.00
C THR A 83 8.44 12.26 7.39
N TYR A 84 8.21 12.15 8.69
CA TYR A 84 6.87 11.99 9.24
C TYR A 84 6.35 13.36 9.69
N GLN A 85 5.13 13.68 9.30
CA GLN A 85 4.46 14.90 9.71
C GLN A 85 4.12 14.84 11.21
N ALA A 86 3.91 16.01 11.83
CA ALA A 86 3.54 16.08 13.23
C ALA A 86 2.19 15.37 13.47
N LEU A 87 2.03 14.78 14.66
CA LEU A 87 0.71 14.33 15.08
C LEU A 87 -0.22 15.54 15.22
N ASP A 88 -1.50 15.37 14.93
CA ASP A 88 -2.48 16.42 15.21
C ASP A 88 -2.88 16.48 16.69
N LYS A 89 -3.82 17.37 17.03
CA LYS A 89 -4.33 17.58 18.41
C LYS A 89 -4.94 16.31 19.04
N LEU A 90 -5.36 15.33 18.25
CA LEU A 90 -5.91 14.06 18.71
C LEU A 90 -4.84 12.95 18.76
N GLY A 91 -3.58 13.30 18.52
CA GLY A 91 -2.46 12.36 18.48
C GLY A 91 -2.42 11.52 17.20
N ARG A 92 -3.12 11.93 16.13
CA ARG A 92 -3.25 11.15 14.89
C ARG A 92 -2.10 11.45 13.91
N PRO A 93 -1.52 10.44 13.25
CA PRO A 93 -0.60 10.65 12.14
C PRO A 93 -1.22 11.45 11.00
N THR A 94 -0.57 12.49 10.53
CA THR A 94 -1.13 13.39 9.50
C THR A 94 -0.52 13.18 8.11
N GLY A 95 0.58 12.45 8.01
CA GLY A 95 1.19 12.11 6.74
C GLY A 95 2.65 11.71 6.85
N ALA A 96 3.16 11.10 5.81
CA ALA A 96 4.56 10.80 5.65
C ALA A 96 5.00 11.05 4.21
N ASP A 97 6.17 11.66 4.08
CA ASP A 97 6.84 11.92 2.82
C ASP A 97 8.14 11.13 2.78
N ALA A 98 8.49 10.65 1.59
CA ALA A 98 9.75 9.97 1.39
C ALA A 98 10.30 10.18 -0.03
N LEU A 99 11.63 10.12 -0.12
CA LEU A 99 12.34 9.83 -1.36
C LEU A 99 12.96 8.44 -1.22
N LEU A 100 12.31 7.47 -1.84
CA LEU A 100 12.67 6.07 -1.70
C LEU A 100 13.74 5.68 -2.70
N THR A 101 14.75 4.96 -2.22
CA THR A 101 15.85 4.45 -3.01
C THR A 101 16.07 2.96 -2.75
N LYS A 102 16.85 2.30 -3.61
CA LYS A 102 17.16 0.88 -3.47
C LYS A 102 17.82 0.52 -2.13
N SER A 103 18.66 1.40 -1.59
CA SER A 103 19.40 1.16 -0.35
C SER A 103 18.52 1.14 0.90
N MET A 104 17.30 1.68 0.83
CA MET A 104 16.37 1.69 1.96
C MET A 104 15.59 0.38 2.10
N ILE A 105 15.64 -0.48 1.08
CA ILE A 105 14.88 -1.72 1.07
C ILE A 105 15.30 -2.61 2.25
N GLY A 106 14.33 -3.02 3.06
CA GLY A 106 14.55 -3.93 4.19
C GLY A 106 15.25 -3.31 5.40
N THR A 107 15.38 -1.97 5.45
CA THR A 107 16.03 -1.26 6.56
C THR A 107 15.05 -0.84 7.66
N GLY A 108 13.74 -1.00 7.45
CA GLY A 108 12.71 -0.62 8.41
C GLY A 108 12.49 -1.67 9.49
N SER A 109 11.53 -1.42 10.37
CA SER A 109 11.22 -2.31 11.49
C SER A 109 9.74 -2.71 11.51
N LYS A 110 9.44 -3.86 12.13
CA LYS A 110 8.04 -4.28 12.33
C LYS A 110 7.34 -3.31 13.27
N ALA A 111 6.03 -3.11 13.07
CA ALA A 111 5.21 -2.33 13.98
C ALA A 111 5.35 -2.86 15.41
N ASN A 112 5.73 -1.97 16.33
CA ASN A 112 5.81 -2.28 17.74
C ASN A 112 4.40 -2.55 18.27
N LYS A 113 4.21 -3.72 18.87
CA LYS A 113 2.92 -4.16 19.40
C LYS A 113 2.45 -3.30 20.59
N GLU A 114 3.36 -2.63 21.28
CA GLU A 114 3.04 -1.76 22.40
C GLU A 114 2.44 -0.42 21.94
N ILE A 115 2.75 0.02 20.71
CA ILE A 115 2.16 1.22 20.15
C ILE A 115 0.75 0.91 19.68
N LYS A 116 -0.25 1.55 20.29
CA LYS A 116 -1.64 1.55 19.84
C LYS A 116 -1.92 2.89 19.17
N PRO A 117 -1.98 2.96 17.83
CA PRO A 117 -2.36 4.20 17.16
C PRO A 117 -3.80 4.61 17.54
N PRO A 118 -4.18 5.87 17.34
CA PRO A 118 -5.54 6.32 17.66
C PRO A 118 -6.61 5.45 16.96
N GLY A 119 -7.65 5.09 17.71
CA GLY A 119 -8.72 4.20 17.24
C GLY A 119 -8.36 2.69 17.22
N PHE A 120 -7.16 2.31 17.65
CA PHE A 120 -6.73 0.91 17.61
C PHE A 120 -7.46 0.06 18.67
N ILE A 121 -8.05 -1.06 18.23
CA ILE A 121 -8.70 -2.05 19.09
C ILE A 121 -7.99 -3.38 18.85
N SER A 122 -7.53 -4.02 19.92
CA SER A 122 -6.87 -5.32 19.84
C SER A 122 -7.90 -6.43 19.61
N GLY A 123 -7.59 -7.37 18.72
CA GLY A 123 -8.43 -8.54 18.44
C GLY A 123 -8.66 -8.71 16.95
N LEU A 124 -8.73 -9.97 16.50
CA LEU A 124 -8.97 -10.30 15.09
C LEU A 124 -10.45 -10.13 14.70
N SER A 125 -11.37 -10.44 15.62
CA SER A 125 -12.82 -10.30 15.43
C SER A 125 -13.41 -9.43 16.54
N PRO A 126 -14.39 -8.56 16.24
CA PRO A 126 -14.87 -8.18 14.90
C PRO A 126 -13.99 -7.13 14.19
N TYR A 127 -12.94 -6.62 14.84
CA TYR A 127 -12.26 -5.40 14.40
C TYR A 127 -11.19 -5.63 13.34
N GLY A 128 -10.35 -6.65 13.48
CA GLY A 128 -9.31 -6.95 12.50
C GLY A 128 -8.32 -5.80 12.25
N HIS A 129 -8.07 -4.94 13.24
CA HIS A 129 -7.21 -3.76 13.06
C HIS A 129 -5.72 -4.13 12.94
N SER A 130 -5.05 -3.42 12.04
CA SER A 130 -3.61 -3.43 11.85
C SER A 130 -2.98 -2.12 12.30
N ARG A 131 -1.68 -2.20 12.62
CA ARG A 131 -0.80 -1.04 12.79
C ARG A 131 -0.21 -0.73 11.42
N GLY A 132 -1.02 -0.13 10.55
CA GLY A 132 -0.64 0.22 9.19
C GLY A 132 0.51 1.21 9.20
N HIS A 133 1.56 0.93 8.43
CA HIS A 133 2.62 1.91 8.26
C HIS A 133 2.22 2.93 7.17
N LEU A 134 2.53 4.21 7.36
CA LEU A 134 2.43 5.19 6.27
C LEU A 134 3.55 4.98 5.25
N ILE A 135 4.78 4.80 5.74
CA ILE A 135 5.90 4.29 4.94
C ILE A 135 6.14 2.85 5.37
N GLY A 136 5.87 1.90 4.46
CA GLY A 136 6.08 0.48 4.71
C GLY A 136 7.49 0.17 5.23
N ASN A 137 7.58 -0.77 6.18
CA ASN A 137 8.87 -1.20 6.74
C ASN A 137 9.84 -1.74 5.67
N GLN A 138 9.31 -2.28 4.58
CA GLN A 138 10.09 -2.70 3.42
C GLN A 138 10.86 -1.56 2.76
N PHE A 139 10.52 -0.30 3.02
CA PHE A 139 11.15 0.90 2.50
C PHE A 139 11.94 1.70 3.53
N GLY A 140 12.21 1.14 4.72
CA GLY A 140 12.88 1.87 5.80
C GLY A 140 11.95 2.51 6.83
N GLY A 141 10.64 2.31 6.70
CA GLY A 141 9.66 2.78 7.68
C GLY A 141 9.89 2.20 9.07
N SER A 142 9.85 3.06 10.08
CA SER A 142 10.00 2.64 11.49
C SER A 142 8.67 2.17 12.05
N GLY A 143 8.65 0.99 12.64
CA GLY A 143 7.54 0.49 13.45
C GLY A 143 7.57 0.96 14.90
N ASN A 144 8.57 1.74 15.32
CA ASN A 144 8.63 2.37 16.64
C ASN A 144 8.21 3.85 16.62
N GLU A 145 7.94 4.40 15.44
CA GLU A 145 7.53 5.81 15.29
C GLU A 145 6.00 5.91 15.28
N LYS A 146 5.45 6.61 16.29
CA LYS A 146 3.99 6.82 16.41
C LYS A 146 3.43 7.60 15.23
N LYS A 147 4.20 8.53 14.66
CA LYS A 147 3.81 9.30 13.45
C LYS A 147 3.74 8.46 12.18
N ASN A 148 4.23 7.22 12.20
CA ASN A 148 4.22 6.31 11.06
C ASN A 148 3.14 5.23 11.16
N LEU A 149 2.50 5.06 12.32
CA LEU A 149 1.55 3.97 12.55
C LEU A 149 0.13 4.50 12.66
N VAL A 150 -0.76 4.00 11.81
CA VAL A 150 -2.18 4.36 11.79
C VAL A 150 -3.05 3.10 11.95
N THR A 151 -4.22 3.25 12.55
CA THR A 151 -5.22 2.17 12.62
C THR A 151 -5.88 2.02 11.25
N ILE A 152 -5.75 0.84 10.65
CA ILE A 152 -6.46 0.46 9.42
C ILE A 152 -6.94 -0.97 9.53
N TYR A 153 -7.92 -1.37 8.73
CA TYR A 153 -8.31 -2.78 8.64
C TYR A 153 -7.18 -3.62 8.03
N GLN A 154 -6.90 -4.78 8.63
CA GLN A 154 -5.87 -5.69 8.13
C GLN A 154 -6.26 -6.26 6.76
N ASN A 155 -7.52 -6.63 6.60
CA ASN A 155 -8.11 -7.14 5.37
C ASN A 155 -9.36 -6.29 5.05
N PRO A 156 -9.53 -5.74 3.83
CA PRO A 156 -8.58 -5.75 2.70
C PRO A 156 -7.62 -4.55 2.65
N VAL A 157 -7.74 -3.61 3.59
CA VAL A 157 -7.14 -2.26 3.45
C VAL A 157 -5.61 -2.31 3.52
N ASN A 158 -5.04 -2.84 4.60
CA ASN A 158 -3.58 -3.02 4.71
C ASN A 158 -3.07 -4.00 3.63
N SER A 159 -3.78 -5.12 3.47
CA SER A 159 -3.54 -6.10 2.41
C SER A 159 -4.88 -6.67 1.92
N PRO A 160 -5.10 -6.76 0.59
CA PRO A 160 -4.12 -6.51 -0.48
C PRO A 160 -4.01 -5.05 -0.94
N TYR A 161 -4.90 -4.14 -0.54
CA TYR A 161 -5.03 -2.85 -1.20
C TYR A 161 -3.76 -1.99 -1.12
N MET A 162 -3.33 -1.55 0.06
CA MET A 162 -2.09 -0.77 0.18
C MET A 162 -0.88 -1.55 -0.33
N THR A 163 -0.78 -2.83 0.04
CA THR A 163 0.34 -3.72 -0.33
C THR A 163 0.54 -3.80 -1.85
N SER A 164 -0.53 -3.76 -2.66
CA SER A 164 -0.43 -3.79 -4.13
C SER A 164 0.30 -2.57 -4.70
N TYR A 165 0.03 -1.38 -4.17
CA TYR A 165 0.69 -0.13 -4.56
C TYR A 165 2.15 -0.08 -4.09
N GLU A 166 2.40 -0.55 -2.87
CA GLU A 166 3.77 -0.71 -2.38
C GLU A 166 4.55 -1.68 -3.26
N GLY A 167 3.93 -2.76 -3.76
CA GLY A 167 4.55 -3.67 -4.74
C GLY A 167 5.03 -2.94 -6.00
N LYS A 168 4.19 -2.08 -6.60
CA LYS A 168 4.56 -1.26 -7.76
C LYS A 168 5.77 -0.37 -7.47
N VAL A 169 5.82 0.24 -6.28
CA VAL A 169 6.96 1.05 -5.82
C VAL A 169 8.22 0.18 -5.67
N ARG A 170 8.09 -0.97 -5.00
CA ARG A 170 9.17 -1.93 -4.75
C ARG A 170 9.85 -2.40 -6.04
N ASP A 171 9.07 -2.61 -7.11
CA ASP A 171 9.56 -3.01 -8.42
C ASP A 171 10.38 -1.92 -9.12
N VAL A 172 10.02 -0.65 -8.94
CA VAL A 172 10.83 0.48 -9.43
C VAL A 172 12.16 0.54 -8.67
N LEU A 173 12.13 0.43 -7.34
CA LEU A 173 13.35 0.46 -6.52
C LEU A 173 14.30 -0.70 -6.83
N ASN A 174 13.78 -1.91 -7.04
CA ASN A 174 14.56 -3.08 -7.44
C ASN A 174 15.38 -2.84 -8.71
N ARG A 175 14.76 -2.16 -9.69
CA ARG A 175 15.36 -1.78 -10.97
C ARG A 175 16.24 -0.53 -10.90
N GLY A 176 16.59 -0.08 -9.69
CA GLY A 176 17.49 1.06 -9.47
C GLY A 176 16.82 2.43 -9.63
N GLY A 177 15.50 2.48 -9.70
CA GLY A 177 14.75 3.74 -9.71
C GLY A 177 14.78 4.46 -8.35
N VAL A 178 14.42 5.73 -8.39
CA VAL A 178 14.15 6.56 -7.22
C VAL A 178 12.68 6.97 -7.29
N VAL A 179 11.96 6.89 -6.16
CA VAL A 179 10.52 7.17 -6.11
C VAL A 179 10.24 8.25 -5.08
N ARG A 180 9.63 9.36 -5.53
CA ARG A 180 8.99 10.32 -4.62
C ARG A 180 7.67 9.70 -4.16
N TYR A 181 7.49 9.59 -2.85
CA TYR A 181 6.39 8.84 -2.25
C TYR A 181 5.74 9.63 -1.11
N ARG A 182 4.41 9.65 -1.05
CA ARG A 182 3.64 10.32 0.01
C ARG A 182 2.44 9.46 0.40
N VAL A 183 2.18 9.37 1.69
CA VAL A 183 1.00 8.70 2.23
C VAL A 183 0.34 9.61 3.27
N VAL A 184 -0.96 9.85 3.12
CA VAL A 184 -1.74 10.78 3.94
C VAL A 184 -3.01 10.09 4.44
N PRO A 185 -3.17 9.88 5.75
CA PRO A 185 -4.46 9.48 6.31
C PRO A 185 -5.50 10.58 6.15
N LEU A 186 -6.69 10.22 5.67
CA LEU A 186 -7.82 11.13 5.50
C LEU A 186 -8.84 10.86 6.61
N TYR A 187 -8.97 11.80 7.54
CA TYR A 187 -9.89 11.69 8.67
C TYR A 187 -11.23 12.37 8.37
N ASP A 188 -12.30 11.80 8.92
CA ASP A 188 -13.63 12.42 8.95
C ASP A 188 -13.85 13.06 10.32
N GLY A 189 -13.73 14.39 10.37
CA GLY A 189 -13.82 15.18 11.61
C GLY A 189 -12.86 14.71 12.69
N ASP A 190 -13.39 14.48 13.89
CA ASP A 190 -12.65 14.06 15.08
C ASP A 190 -12.54 12.52 15.22
N LYS A 191 -12.96 11.74 14.22
CA LYS A 191 -12.79 10.27 14.25
C LYS A 191 -11.31 9.90 14.37
N LEU A 192 -10.99 9.00 15.31
CA LEU A 192 -9.60 8.63 15.60
C LEU A 192 -8.98 7.75 14.50
N MET A 193 -9.80 6.95 13.84
CA MET A 193 -9.40 6.13 12.70
C MET A 193 -9.64 6.92 11.40
N PRO A 194 -8.71 6.91 10.44
CA PRO A 194 -8.95 7.56 9.15
C PRO A 194 -10.08 6.86 8.40
N ALA A 195 -10.86 7.63 7.65
CA ALA A 195 -11.87 7.12 6.72
C ALA A 195 -11.25 6.54 5.44
N ALA A 196 -10.08 7.03 5.04
CA ALA A 196 -9.33 6.54 3.89
C ALA A 196 -7.83 6.85 4.02
N ILE A 197 -7.02 6.22 3.17
CA ILE A 197 -5.59 6.52 3.02
C ILE A 197 -5.35 7.00 1.58
N GLU A 198 -4.76 8.18 1.41
CA GLU A 198 -4.27 8.63 0.11
C GLU A 198 -2.81 8.21 -0.07
N MET A 199 -2.46 7.63 -1.21
CA MET A 199 -1.09 7.26 -1.56
C MET A 199 -0.71 7.87 -2.91
N GLN A 200 0.49 8.45 -2.99
CA GLN A 200 1.07 9.01 -4.21
C GLN A 200 2.48 8.48 -4.42
N GLY A 201 2.81 8.09 -5.65
CA GLY A 201 4.15 7.61 -6.01
C GLY A 201 4.55 8.00 -7.42
N LYS A 202 5.74 8.58 -7.57
CA LYS A 202 6.31 8.99 -8.86
C LYS A 202 7.78 8.60 -8.99
N SER A 203 8.13 7.92 -10.08
CA SER A 203 9.53 7.66 -10.37
C SER A 203 10.22 8.91 -10.93
N LEU A 204 11.42 9.19 -10.43
CA LEU A 204 12.24 10.33 -10.86
C LEU A 204 13.35 9.94 -11.85
N LYS A 205 13.54 8.64 -12.12
CA LYS A 205 14.62 8.12 -12.99
C LYS A 205 14.09 7.34 -14.20
N GLY A 206 13.15 7.94 -14.95
CA GLY A 206 12.70 7.43 -16.25
C GLY A 206 12.06 6.04 -16.24
N LYS A 207 11.59 5.56 -15.07
CA LYS A 207 10.81 4.31 -14.97
C LYS A 207 9.32 4.66 -14.93
N ALA A 208 8.49 3.86 -15.59
CA ALA A 208 7.05 4.07 -15.56
C ALA A 208 6.49 3.80 -14.13
N LEU A 209 6.17 4.88 -13.41
CA LEU A 209 5.37 4.91 -12.19
C LEU A 209 4.96 6.36 -11.93
N ASP A 210 3.67 6.65 -11.99
CA ASP A 210 3.10 7.92 -11.58
C ASP A 210 1.63 7.67 -11.21
N PHE A 211 1.32 7.66 -9.91
CA PHE A 211 -0.03 7.35 -9.44
C PHE A 211 -0.45 8.22 -8.25
N LYS A 212 -1.77 8.35 -8.12
CA LYS A 212 -2.47 8.85 -6.94
C LYS A 212 -3.72 8.00 -6.71
N VAL A 213 -3.80 7.35 -5.55
CA VAL A 213 -4.93 6.50 -5.17
C VAL A 213 -5.49 6.92 -3.82
N ILE A 214 -6.81 6.80 -3.65
CA ILE A 214 -7.49 6.84 -2.36
C ILE A 214 -7.98 5.43 -2.03
N ILE A 215 -7.59 4.92 -0.87
CA ILE A 215 -7.98 3.60 -0.37
C ILE A 215 -8.92 3.80 0.82
N PRO A 216 -10.22 3.51 0.66
CA PRO A 216 -11.19 3.54 1.76
C PRO A 216 -10.76 2.61 2.89
N ASN A 217 -10.82 3.10 4.13
CA ASN A 217 -10.49 2.32 5.32
C ASN A 217 -11.77 1.79 5.97
N VAL A 218 -12.46 0.92 5.23
CA VAL A 218 -13.72 0.28 5.62
C VAL A 218 -13.64 -1.22 5.30
N VAL A 219 -14.49 -1.99 5.95
CA VAL A 219 -14.78 -3.39 5.60
C VAL A 219 -16.22 -3.48 5.16
N GLU A 220 -16.51 -4.35 4.19
CA GLU A 220 -17.90 -4.74 3.92
C GLU A 220 -18.42 -5.46 5.18
N GLN A 221 -19.46 -4.90 5.79
CA GLN A 221 -20.18 -5.62 6.83
C GLN A 221 -21.12 -6.59 6.10
N GLU A 222 -20.94 -7.88 6.31
CA GLU A 222 -21.97 -8.85 5.91
C GLU A 222 -23.26 -8.46 6.63
N ALA A 223 -24.33 -8.23 5.87
CA ALA A 223 -25.65 -8.05 6.45
C ALA A 223 -26.00 -9.33 7.21
N THR A 224 -25.89 -9.28 8.54
CA THR A 224 -26.48 -10.29 9.41
C THR A 224 -27.99 -10.16 9.26
N ASN A 225 -28.57 -10.97 8.38
CA ASN A 225 -30.01 -11.21 8.36
C ASN A 225 -30.33 -11.99 9.65
N GLU A 226 -30.71 -11.26 10.71
CA GLU A 226 -31.50 -11.84 11.82
C GLU A 226 -32.97 -11.99 11.39
#